data_AF-A0A0R3QFA3-F1
#
_entry.id   AF-A0A0R3QFA3-F1
#
_cell.length_a   1.000
_cell.length_b   1.000
_cell.length_c   1.000
_cell.angle_alpha   90.00
_cell.angle_beta   90.00
_cell.angle_gamma   90.00
#
_symmetry.space_group_name_H-M   'P 1'
#
loop_
_entity.id
_entity.type
_entity.pdbx_description
1 polymer ?
#
loop_
_entity_poly.entity_id
_entity_poly.type
_entity_poly.pdbx_seq_one_letter_code
_entity_poly.pdbx_strand_id
1 'polypeptide(L)'
;MIIKVGILRFFDFVLWAFMGIGSYAMWGGGIVVEFRILMPLEMDEYYRGQLFAVSETSKNETGGGDGVLVLENDGFTSTTVRPGHSITGIYTHKIYRTKSKSPWALRKIFPDAAFVLHEECWNAFPYCKTVIK
;
A
#
# COMPACT_ATOMS: atom_id res chain seq x y z
N MET A 1 20.29 0.71 0.61
CA MET A 1 19.36 1.86 0.66
C MET A 1 18.08 1.43 -0.03
N ILE A 2 16.96 1.32 0.70
CA ILE A 2 15.69 0.86 0.14
C ILE A 2 14.77 2.07 0.07
N ILE A 3 14.38 2.43 -1.16
CA ILE A 3 13.52 3.58 -1.44
C ILE A 3 12.10 3.04 -1.58
N LYS A 4 11.19 3.44 -0.67
CA LYS A 4 9.74 3.22 -0.84
C LYS A 4 9.10 4.54 -1.25
N VAL A 5 8.61 4.58 -2.48
CA VAL A 5 7.80 5.69 -3.02
C VAL A 5 6.34 5.36 -2.80
N GLY A 6 5.63 6.17 -2.00
CA GLY A 6 4.19 6.04 -1.79
C GLY A 6 3.44 7.20 -2.43
N ILE A 7 2.43 6.90 -3.24
CA ILE A 7 1.45 7.89 -3.74
C ILE A 7 0.21 7.73 -2.88
N LEU A 8 -0.12 8.71 -2.04
CA LEU A 8 -1.39 8.76 -1.32
C LEU A 8 -2.43 9.46 -2.20
N ARG A 9 -3.57 8.81 -2.47
CA ARG A 9 -4.72 9.40 -3.20
C ARG A 9 -6.00 9.54 -2.36
N PHE A 10 -6.00 9.04 -1.11
CA PHE A 10 -7.24 8.83 -0.35
C PHE A 10 -7.55 9.93 0.68
N PHE A 11 -6.55 10.66 1.16
CA PHE A 11 -6.73 11.68 2.20
C PHE A 11 -7.08 13.09 1.67
N ASP A 12 -7.11 13.25 0.35
CA ASP A 12 -7.25 14.57 -0.29
C ASP A 12 -8.67 15.14 -0.19
N PHE A 13 -9.70 14.31 0.05
CA PHE A 13 -11.08 14.79 0.15
C PHE A 13 -11.45 15.34 1.54
N VAL A 14 -10.88 14.77 2.62
CA VAL A 14 -11.25 15.13 4.00
C VAL A 14 -10.54 16.40 4.47
N LEU A 15 -9.30 16.63 4.03
CA LEU A 15 -8.56 17.85 4.37
C LEU A 15 -9.10 19.09 3.64
N TRP A 16 -9.62 18.91 2.42
CA TRP A 16 -10.20 19.99 1.60
C TRP A 16 -11.46 20.60 2.24
N ALA A 17 -12.29 19.80 2.91
CA ALA A 17 -13.53 20.27 3.52
C ALA A 17 -13.34 21.09 4.81
N PHE A 18 -12.16 21.05 5.45
CA PHE A 18 -11.95 21.65 6.78
C PHE A 18 -10.94 22.81 6.84
N MET A 19 -10.04 22.96 5.88
CA MET A 19 -8.97 23.96 5.95
C MET A 19 -9.01 24.91 4.75
N GLY A 20 -9.97 25.85 4.78
CA GLY A 20 -10.09 26.94 3.80
C GLY A 20 -8.96 27.98 3.91
N ILE A 21 -7.71 27.60 3.60
CA ILE A 21 -6.57 28.52 3.55
C ILE A 21 -5.67 28.18 2.35
N GLY A 22 -5.60 29.13 1.41
CA GLY A 22 -4.39 29.39 0.62
C GLY A 22 -4.27 28.66 -0.72
N SER A 23 -3.90 29.43 -1.73
CA SER A 23 -3.67 29.02 -3.12
C SER A 23 -2.60 27.92 -3.22
N TYR A 24 -3.02 26.66 -3.21
CA TYR A 24 -2.26 25.56 -3.80
C TYR A 24 -2.90 25.26 -5.14
N ALA A 25 -2.12 25.38 -6.21
CA ALA A 25 -2.55 25.06 -7.56
C ALA A 25 -3.11 23.63 -7.59
N MET A 26 -4.44 23.52 -7.63
CA MET A 26 -5.14 22.28 -7.90
C MET A 26 -4.98 21.95 -9.38
N TRP A 27 -3.83 21.36 -9.72
CA TRP A 27 -3.54 20.83 -11.04
C TRP A 27 -3.32 19.32 -10.93
N GLY A 28 -4.39 18.55 -10.69
CA GLY A 28 -4.50 17.10 -10.97
C GLY A 28 -3.41 16.14 -10.44
N GLY A 29 -2.50 16.57 -9.58
CA GLY A 29 -1.32 15.82 -9.15
C GLY A 29 -1.45 15.35 -7.71
N GLY A 30 -1.46 14.03 -7.49
CA GLY A 30 -1.43 13.46 -6.15
C GLY A 30 -0.16 13.86 -5.38
N ILE A 31 -0.21 13.76 -4.06
CA ILE A 31 0.93 14.04 -3.19
C ILE A 31 1.95 12.90 -3.32
N VAL A 32 3.21 13.24 -3.64
CA VAL A 32 4.31 12.28 -3.72
C VAL A 32 5.24 12.50 -2.54
N VAL A 33 5.40 11.46 -1.72
CA VAL A 33 6.33 11.46 -0.58
C VAL A 33 7.27 10.26 -0.70
N GLU A 34 8.57 10.50 -0.51
CA GLU A 34 9.60 9.46 -0.48
C GLU A 34 10.05 9.19 0.95
N PHE A 35 9.93 7.94 1.40
CA PHE A 35 10.41 7.51 2.70
C PHE A 35 11.74 6.75 2.54
N ARG A 36 12.80 7.28 3.13
CA ARG A 36 14.13 6.64 3.18
C ARG A 36 14.35 6.02 4.55
N ILE A 37 14.32 4.69 4.61
CA ILE A 37 14.48 3.93 5.85
C ILE A 37 15.85 3.23 5.80
N LEU A 38 16.77 3.66 6.65
CA LEU A 38 18.07 3.00 6.84
C LEU A 38 17.88 1.81 7.78
N MET A 39 18.39 0.64 7.39
CA MET A 39 18.31 -0.58 8.20
C MET A 39 19.69 -1.24 8.28
N PRO A 40 20.09 -1.75 9.45
CA PRO A 40 21.36 -2.46 9.63
C PRO A 40 21.20 -3.94 9.22
N LEU A 41 20.76 -4.19 7.99
CA LEU A 41 20.56 -5.52 7.43
C LEU A 41 21.17 -5.60 6.03
N GLU A 42 21.69 -6.77 5.68
CA GLU A 42 22.06 -7.06 4.29
C GLU A 42 20.81 -7.21 3.41
N MET A 43 20.97 -7.10 2.09
CA MET A 43 19.85 -7.16 1.16
C MET A 43 19.09 -8.50 1.25
N ASP A 44 19.80 -9.61 1.39
CA ASP A 44 19.20 -10.95 1.48
C ASP A 44 18.51 -11.20 2.83
N GLU A 45 19.03 -10.60 3.90
CA GLU A 45 18.37 -10.61 5.21
C GLU A 45 17.10 -9.77 5.19
N TYR A 46 17.15 -8.60 4.57
CA TYR A 46 15.98 -7.76 4.39
C TYR A 46 14.90 -8.45 3.57
N TYR A 47 15.26 -9.12 2.46
CA TYR A 47 14.29 -9.82 1.63
C TYR A 47 13.51 -10.88 2.42
N ARG A 48 14.23 -11.73 3.17
CA ARG A 48 13.61 -12.77 4.02
C ARG A 48 12.82 -12.15 5.18
N GLY A 49 13.39 -11.15 5.84
CA GLY A 49 12.76 -10.46 6.97
C GLY A 49 11.48 -9.73 6.58
N GLN A 50 11.46 -9.08 5.41
CA GLN A 50 10.28 -8.39 4.89
C GLN A 50 9.13 -9.37 4.64
N LEU A 51 9.40 -10.51 3.98
CA LEU A 51 8.37 -11.52 3.72
C LEU A 51 7.81 -12.12 5.01
N PHE A 52 8.68 -12.37 5.99
CA PHE A 52 8.28 -12.83 7.32
C PHE A 52 7.41 -11.79 8.04
N ALA A 53 7.89 -10.56 8.15
CA ALA A 53 7.18 -9.47 8.82
C ALA A 53 5.81 -9.18 8.20
N VAL A 54 5.71 -9.21 6.86
CA VAL A 54 4.42 -9.06 6.16
C VAL A 54 3.47 -10.19 6.52
N SER A 55 3.95 -11.44 6.54
CA SER A 55 3.14 -12.61 6.87
C SER A 55 2.67 -12.59 8.33
N GLU A 56 3.55 -12.24 9.26
CA GLU A 56 3.25 -12.17 10.69
C GLU A 56 2.28 -11.03 11.00
N THR A 57 2.54 -9.83 10.46
CA THR A 57 1.63 -8.68 10.61
C THR A 57 0.26 -8.98 10.00
N SER A 58 0.20 -9.64 8.84
CA SER A 58 -1.09 -9.99 8.21
C SER A 58 -1.91 -10.93 9.09
N LYS A 59 -1.27 -11.88 9.79
CA LYS A 59 -1.93 -12.77 10.74
C LYS A 59 -2.42 -12.02 11.98
N ASN A 60 -1.57 -11.19 12.58
CA ASN A 60 -1.92 -10.40 13.77
C ASN A 60 -3.05 -9.40 13.49
N GLU A 61 -3.08 -8.84 12.28
CA GLU A 61 -4.11 -7.91 11.87
C GLU A 61 -5.41 -8.60 11.40
N THR A 62 -5.45 -9.93 11.33
CA THR A 62 -6.66 -10.67 10.92
C THR A 62 -7.40 -11.19 12.14
N GLY A 63 -8.64 -10.72 12.34
CA GLY A 63 -9.48 -11.11 13.46
C GLY A 63 -10.78 -10.31 13.54
N GLY A 64 -11.82 -10.90 14.12
CA GLY A 64 -13.08 -10.19 14.41
C GLY A 64 -13.87 -9.71 13.18
N GLY A 65 -13.64 -10.31 12.01
CA GLY A 65 -14.28 -9.93 10.73
C GLY A 65 -13.50 -8.91 9.89
N ASP A 66 -12.46 -8.30 10.46
CA ASP A 66 -11.46 -7.48 9.77
C ASP A 66 -10.18 -8.29 9.51
N GLY A 67 -9.35 -7.81 8.58
CA GLY A 67 -8.07 -8.44 8.28
C GLY A 67 -7.66 -8.45 6.83
N VAL A 68 -6.72 -9.33 6.53
CA VAL A 68 -6.10 -9.46 5.21
C VAL A 68 -6.56 -10.76 4.57
N LEU A 69 -7.17 -10.66 3.38
CA LEU A 69 -7.51 -11.81 2.55
C LEU A 69 -6.55 -11.84 1.35
N VAL A 70 -5.85 -12.95 1.16
CA VAL A 70 -5.01 -13.16 -0.02
C VAL A 70 -5.86 -13.84 -1.10
N LEU A 71 -6.02 -13.19 -2.25
CA LEU A 71 -6.80 -13.71 -3.38
C LEU A 71 -5.92 -14.43 -4.40
N GLU A 72 -4.79 -13.82 -4.75
CA GLU A 72 -3.87 -14.31 -5.78
C GLU A 72 -2.43 -14.19 -5.28
N ASN A 73 -1.60 -15.17 -5.62
CA ASN A 73 -0.19 -15.21 -5.27
C ASN A 73 0.58 -16.04 -6.30
N ASP A 74 0.81 -15.44 -7.46
CA ASP A 74 1.36 -16.12 -8.62
C ASP A 74 2.63 -15.45 -9.13
N GLY A 75 3.47 -16.23 -9.81
CA GLY A 75 4.64 -15.70 -10.50
C GLY A 75 4.21 -14.81 -11.66
N PHE A 76 4.85 -13.66 -11.82
CA PHE A 76 4.60 -12.76 -12.96
C PHE A 76 5.89 -12.45 -13.72
N THR A 77 5.72 -12.18 -15.01
CA THR A 77 6.73 -11.54 -15.85
C THR A 77 6.05 -10.37 -16.54
N SER A 78 6.54 -9.15 -16.35
CA SER A 78 5.95 -7.98 -16.97
C SER A 78 7.00 -6.96 -17.39
N THR A 79 6.80 -6.41 -18.58
CA THR A 79 7.56 -5.27 -19.13
C THR A 79 6.90 -3.92 -18.84
N THR A 80 5.70 -3.92 -18.27
CA THR A 80 4.87 -2.72 -18.07
C THR A 80 5.06 -2.10 -16.68
N VAL A 81 5.44 -2.90 -15.69
CA VAL A 81 5.56 -2.45 -14.29
C VAL A 81 6.71 -1.44 -14.11
N ARG A 82 7.80 -1.64 -14.85
CA ARG A 82 8.92 -0.71 -14.95
C ARG A 82 9.19 -0.43 -16.44
N PRO A 83 8.91 0.79 -16.94
CA PRO A 83 9.14 1.11 -18.35
C PRO A 83 10.57 0.75 -18.79
N GLY A 84 10.67 0.02 -19.91
CA GLY A 84 11.94 -0.39 -20.49
C GLY A 84 12.66 -1.56 -19.80
N HIS A 85 12.07 -2.19 -18.79
CA HIS A 85 12.67 -3.35 -18.11
C HIS A 85 11.67 -4.51 -18.03
N SER A 86 12.07 -5.69 -18.49
CA SER A 86 11.35 -6.92 -18.18
C SER A 86 11.69 -7.32 -16.74
N ILE A 87 10.69 -7.31 -15.86
CA ILE A 87 10.85 -7.74 -14.47
C ILE A 87 10.04 -9.01 -14.23
N THR A 88 10.67 -9.94 -13.51
CA THR A 88 10.07 -11.18 -13.04
C THR A 88 9.96 -11.13 -11.52
N GLY A 89 8.92 -11.72 -10.97
CA GLY A 89 8.69 -11.68 -9.54
C GLY A 89 7.39 -12.35 -9.12
N ILE A 90 6.89 -11.96 -7.97
CA ILE A 90 5.64 -12.47 -7.39
C ILE A 90 4.59 -11.36 -7.41
N TYR A 91 3.43 -11.68 -7.98
CA TYR A 91 2.26 -10.82 -7.98
C TYR A 91 1.33 -11.30 -6.88
N THR A 92 0.87 -10.37 -6.04
CA THR A 92 -0.14 -10.68 -5.04
C THR A 92 -1.29 -9.70 -5.10
N HIS A 93 -2.50 -10.25 -5.04
CA HIS A 93 -3.73 -9.47 -4.86
C HIS A 93 -4.30 -9.75 -3.47
N LYS A 94 -4.47 -8.68 -2.68
CA LYS A 94 -4.97 -8.78 -1.30
C LYS A 94 -6.13 -7.83 -1.08
N ILE A 95 -7.08 -8.25 -0.26
CA ILE A 95 -8.16 -7.40 0.23
C ILE A 95 -7.92 -7.11 1.71
N TYR A 96 -7.91 -5.83 2.06
CA TYR A 96 -7.86 -5.37 3.45
C TYR A 96 -9.24 -4.91 3.88
N ARG A 97 -9.76 -5.52 4.95
CA ARG A 97 -10.98 -5.09 5.64
C ARG A 97 -10.57 -4.42 6.94
N THR A 98 -10.84 -3.11 7.06
CA THR A 98 -10.26 -2.28 8.13
C THR A 98 -11.31 -1.45 8.87
N LYS A 99 -12.59 -1.85 8.81
CA LYS A 99 -13.68 -1.02 9.31
C LYS A 99 -13.57 -0.79 10.81
N SER A 100 -13.43 -1.84 11.61
CA SER A 100 -13.32 -1.72 13.08
C SER A 100 -12.02 -1.04 13.52
N LYS A 101 -10.97 -1.16 12.70
CA LYS A 101 -9.63 -0.57 12.94
C LYS A 101 -9.52 0.90 12.53
N SER A 102 -10.46 1.40 11.73
CA SER A 102 -10.48 2.79 11.27
C SER A 102 -10.99 3.74 12.35
N PRO A 103 -10.51 5.00 12.42
CA PRO A 103 -10.99 6.01 13.35
C PRO A 103 -12.52 6.17 13.38
N TRP A 104 -13.07 6.41 14.57
CA TRP A 104 -14.53 6.45 14.79
C TRP A 104 -15.26 7.47 13.91
N ALA A 105 -14.63 8.62 13.63
CA ALA A 105 -15.21 9.66 12.79
C ALA A 105 -15.38 9.17 11.35
N LEU A 106 -14.38 8.49 10.79
CA LEU A 106 -14.44 7.94 9.43
C LEU A 106 -15.54 6.90 9.30
N ARG A 107 -15.69 6.02 10.30
CA ARG A 107 -16.73 4.98 10.32
C ARG A 107 -18.16 5.53 10.30
N LYS A 108 -18.37 6.77 10.75
CA LYS A 108 -19.69 7.43 10.72
C LYS A 108 -19.97 8.15 9.40
N ILE A 109 -18.92 8.60 8.71
CA ILE A 109 -19.03 9.39 7.50
C ILE A 109 -19.13 8.48 6.27
N PHE A 110 -18.36 7.39 6.24
CA PHE A 110 -18.22 6.55 5.07
C PHE A 110 -19.03 5.25 5.18
N PRO A 111 -19.55 4.74 4.05
CA PRO A 111 -20.21 3.44 4.00
C PRO A 111 -19.22 2.30 4.24
N ASP A 112 -19.72 1.15 4.69
CA ASP A 112 -18.92 -0.03 5.00
C ASP A 112 -18.00 -0.48 3.86
N ALA A 113 -18.46 -0.34 2.62
CA ALA A 113 -17.69 -0.68 1.43
C ALA A 113 -16.41 0.16 1.27
N ALA A 114 -16.36 1.38 1.82
CA ALA A 114 -15.18 2.25 1.75
C ALA A 114 -14.01 1.76 2.62
N PHE A 115 -14.25 0.79 3.51
CA PHE A 115 -13.22 0.20 4.37
C PHE A 115 -12.65 -1.11 3.81
N VAL A 116 -13.00 -1.43 2.56
CA VAL A 116 -12.48 -2.56 1.81
C VAL A 116 -11.49 -2.02 0.78
N LEU A 117 -10.20 -2.25 1.02
CA LEU A 117 -9.13 -1.78 0.14
C LEU A 117 -8.58 -2.96 -0.67
N HIS A 118 -8.37 -2.75 -1.97
CA HIS A 118 -7.74 -3.73 -2.83
C HIS A 118 -6.28 -3.37 -3.04
N GLU A 119 -5.38 -4.21 -2.57
CA GLU A 119 -3.94 -4.08 -2.79
C GLU A 119 -3.49 -5.01 -3.90
N GLU A 120 -2.91 -4.43 -4.95
CA GLU A 120 -2.17 -5.15 -5.98
C GLU A 120 -0.68 -4.86 -5.80
N CYS A 121 0.12 -5.91 -5.64
CA CYS A 121 1.56 -5.80 -5.38
C CYS A 121 2.36 -6.62 -6.39
N TRP A 122 3.32 -5.96 -7.05
CA TRP A 122 4.30 -6.57 -7.96
C TRP A 122 5.67 -6.52 -7.28
N ASN A 123 6.03 -7.64 -6.64
CA ASN A 123 7.29 -7.77 -5.92
C ASN A 123 8.35 -8.42 -6.82
N ALA A 124 9.27 -7.60 -7.35
CA ALA A 124 10.42 -8.01 -8.15
C ALA A 124 11.71 -7.52 -7.47
N PHE A 125 12.02 -8.10 -6.31
CA PHE A 125 13.12 -7.68 -5.44
C PHE A 125 14.42 -7.39 -6.23
N PRO A 126 15.08 -6.24 -6.04
CA PRO A 126 14.86 -5.22 -4.99
C PRO A 126 13.78 -4.17 -5.29
N TYR A 127 13.10 -4.27 -6.44
CA TYR A 127 12.06 -3.33 -6.82
C TYR A 127 10.66 -3.89 -6.49
N CYS A 128 9.85 -3.10 -5.81
CA CYS A 128 8.48 -3.49 -5.50
C CYS A 128 7.55 -2.33 -5.82
N LYS A 129 6.44 -2.63 -6.49
CA LYS A 129 5.39 -1.67 -6.78
C LYS A 129 4.10 -2.16 -6.14
N THR A 130 3.45 -1.30 -5.37
CA THR A 130 2.17 -1.60 -4.74
C THR A 130 1.17 -0.52 -5.12
N VAL A 131 -0.04 -0.92 -5.48
CA VAL A 131 -1.14 -0.02 -5.83
C VAL A 131 -2.33 -0.40 -4.96
N ILE A 132 -2.86 0.57 -4.23
CA ILE A 132 -4.09 0.43 -3.45
C ILE A 132 -5.21 1.09 -4.24
N LYS A 133 -6.31 0.35 -4.45
CA LYS A 133 -7.53 0.79 -5.14
C LYS A 133 -8.70 0.85 -4.17
#